data_AF-A0A8G1VX96-F1
#
_entry.id   AF-A0A8G1VX96-F1
#
_cell.length_a   1.000
_cell.length_b   1.000
_cell.length_c   1.000
_cell.angle_alpha   90.00
_cell.angle_beta   90.00
_cell.angle_gamma   90.00
#
_symmetry.space_group_name_H-M   'P 1'
#
loop_
_entity.id
_entity.type
_entity.pdbx_description
1 polymer ?
#
loop_
_entity_poly.entity_id
_entity_poly.type
_entity_poly.pdbx_seq_one_letter_code
_entity_poly.pdbx_strand_id
1 'polypeptide(L)'
;MYVVVYVTRALAWYQQIVDALIPKDAAITRPCLWHNDLHDDNVFVDPQNPGEITGIIDWQSCHISPLFNHNPDPAFLDWDGLEPETLDLAPRPDLSGLSPEERSAAVQEYSIQNVFIAWRKLMHAKNPDLYRVVEFRRTAAYGLIFLAHRMFEYGEAHFQSLLVDLKDTWTDLPAVTGDTPFPFDFSEAEIERIKLDSDGAVAGTELVTEVKEKMGDLWPDKGFIEHERYNDCKAALDEVKGLILEQLAETDEEKAEYERYWPFG
;
A
#
# COMPACT_ATOMS: atom_id res chain seq x y z
N MET A 1 -13.31 14.65 -17.77
CA MET A 1 -12.28 15.61 -18.26
C MET A 1 -11.51 16.28 -17.12
N TYR A 2 -11.88 16.06 -15.84
CA TYR A 2 -11.14 16.57 -14.67
C TYR A 2 -10.06 15.60 -14.16
N VAL A 3 -10.34 14.28 -14.13
CA VAL A 3 -9.37 13.24 -13.69
C VAL A 3 -8.05 13.25 -14.50
N VAL A 4 -8.13 13.55 -15.81
CA VAL A 4 -6.93 13.62 -16.68
C VAL A 4 -6.10 14.89 -16.44
N VAL A 5 -6.72 15.97 -15.96
CA VAL A 5 -6.02 17.25 -15.73
C VAL A 5 -5.25 17.21 -14.41
N TYR A 6 -5.81 16.59 -13.37
CA TYR A 6 -5.18 16.56 -12.04
C TYR A 6 -3.92 15.70 -11.99
N VAL A 7 -3.93 14.47 -12.51
CA VAL A 7 -2.74 13.59 -12.52
C VAL A 7 -1.51 14.25 -13.15
N THR A 8 -1.69 15.21 -14.07
CA THR A 8 -0.57 15.94 -14.67
C THR A 8 0.17 16.85 -13.69
N ARG A 9 -0.51 17.43 -12.69
CA ARG A 9 0.10 18.37 -11.73
C ARG A 9 0.97 17.64 -10.71
N ALA A 10 0.44 16.61 -10.05
CA ALA A 10 1.21 15.83 -9.09
C ALA A 10 2.40 15.13 -9.77
N LEU A 11 2.24 14.65 -11.00
CA LEU A 11 3.34 14.11 -11.79
C LEU A 11 4.41 15.17 -12.12
N ALA A 12 4.00 16.38 -12.49
CA ALA A 12 4.92 17.49 -12.73
C ALA A 12 5.66 17.95 -11.46
N TRP A 13 5.03 17.83 -10.29
CA TRP A 13 5.68 18.05 -9.00
C TRP A 13 6.68 16.93 -8.70
N TYR A 14 6.30 15.67 -8.89
CA TYR A 14 7.20 14.52 -8.71
C TYR A 14 8.47 14.64 -9.57
N GLN A 15 8.34 15.03 -10.83
CA GLN A 15 9.48 15.24 -11.73
C GLN A 15 10.49 16.28 -11.23
N GLN A 16 10.06 17.27 -10.44
CA GLN A 16 10.95 18.31 -9.90
C GLN A 16 11.73 17.84 -8.66
N ILE A 17 11.27 16.80 -7.98
CA ILE A 17 11.87 16.34 -6.71
C ILE A 17 12.48 14.93 -6.79
N VAL A 18 12.21 14.15 -7.83
CA VAL A 18 12.61 12.72 -7.90
C VAL A 18 14.09 12.50 -7.61
N ASP A 19 14.97 13.36 -8.13
CA ASP A 19 16.42 13.24 -7.90
C ASP A 19 16.84 13.46 -6.44
N ALA A 20 16.04 14.22 -5.69
CA ALA A 20 16.21 14.44 -4.25
C ALA A 20 15.65 13.28 -3.40
N LEU A 21 14.65 12.56 -3.90
CA LEU A 21 14.03 11.42 -3.21
C LEU A 21 14.88 10.15 -3.33
N ILE A 22 15.63 9.99 -4.42
CA ILE A 22 16.44 8.78 -4.66
C ILE A 22 17.60 8.71 -3.65
N PRO A 23 17.72 7.61 -2.88
CA PRO A 23 18.78 7.47 -1.89
C PRO A 23 20.14 7.40 -2.56
N LYS A 24 21.21 7.80 -1.86
CA LYS A 24 22.59 7.69 -2.38
C LYS A 24 23.28 6.37 -2.04
N ASP A 25 22.64 5.51 -1.26
CA ASP A 25 23.20 4.20 -0.89
C ASP A 25 23.21 3.25 -2.09
N ALA A 26 24.41 2.90 -2.56
CA ALA A 26 24.64 1.98 -3.68
C ALA A 26 24.08 0.56 -3.42
N ALA A 27 23.98 0.14 -2.16
CA ALA A 27 23.46 -1.18 -1.79
C ALA A 27 22.00 -1.37 -2.20
N ILE A 28 21.21 -0.29 -2.11
CA ILE A 28 19.77 -0.33 -2.41
C ILE A 28 19.41 0.29 -3.78
N THR A 29 20.32 1.08 -4.37
CA THR A 29 20.12 1.69 -5.70
C THR A 29 20.62 0.84 -6.87
N ARG A 30 21.40 -0.21 -6.61
CA ARG A 30 21.90 -1.13 -7.63
C ARG A 30 20.75 -1.80 -8.41
N PRO A 31 20.91 -2.05 -9.71
CA PRO A 31 19.93 -2.76 -10.51
C PRO A 31 19.81 -4.23 -10.06
N CYS A 32 18.58 -4.69 -9.88
CA CYS A 32 18.23 -6.03 -9.44
C CYS A 32 17.16 -6.62 -10.36
N LEU A 33 17.31 -7.89 -10.74
CA LEU A 33 16.18 -8.66 -11.24
C LEU A 33 15.43 -9.22 -10.02
N TRP A 34 14.11 -9.05 -9.98
CA TRP A 34 13.29 -9.49 -8.85
C TRP A 34 11.97 -10.13 -9.29
N HIS A 35 11.59 -11.18 -8.58
CA HIS A 35 10.31 -11.87 -8.75
C HIS A 35 9.23 -11.16 -7.94
N ASN A 36 8.60 -10.13 -8.52
CA ASN A 36 7.64 -9.29 -7.79
C ASN A 36 6.30 -9.99 -7.48
N ASP A 37 6.07 -11.20 -8.00
CA ASP A 37 4.84 -11.99 -7.78
C ASP A 37 5.12 -13.33 -7.10
N LEU A 38 6.01 -13.33 -6.10
CA LEU A 38 6.42 -14.55 -5.41
C LEU A 38 5.40 -14.94 -4.32
N HIS A 39 4.34 -15.64 -4.74
CA HIS A 39 3.40 -16.35 -3.87
C HIS A 39 3.66 -17.87 -3.91
N ASP A 40 2.98 -18.61 -3.04
CA ASP A 40 3.15 -20.05 -2.83
C ASP A 40 2.88 -20.91 -4.07
N ASP A 41 1.87 -20.58 -4.90
CA ASP A 41 1.63 -21.31 -6.16
C ASP A 41 2.79 -21.19 -7.17
N ASN A 42 3.66 -20.18 -7.00
CA ASN A 42 4.84 -19.98 -7.85
C ASN A 42 6.10 -20.68 -7.32
N VAL A 43 6.01 -21.42 -6.21
CA VAL A 43 7.14 -22.13 -5.57
C VAL A 43 6.89 -23.64 -5.54
N PHE A 44 7.74 -24.40 -6.23
CA PHE A 44 7.74 -25.86 -6.15
C PHE A 44 8.69 -26.33 -5.06
N VAL A 45 8.24 -27.32 -4.27
CA VAL A 45 9.02 -27.96 -3.20
C VAL A 45 9.14 -29.46 -3.41
N ASP A 46 10.16 -30.10 -2.84
CA ASP A 46 10.29 -31.55 -2.89
C ASP A 46 9.19 -32.22 -2.03
N PRO A 47 8.35 -33.11 -2.59
CA PRO A 47 7.33 -33.82 -1.81
C PRO A 47 7.90 -34.71 -0.71
N GLN A 48 9.16 -35.14 -0.81
CA GLN A 48 9.85 -35.92 0.23
C GLN A 48 10.59 -35.03 1.24
N ASN A 49 10.86 -33.78 0.89
CA ASN A 49 11.52 -32.79 1.73
C ASN A 49 10.95 -31.37 1.49
N PRO A 50 9.79 -31.03 2.09
CA PRO A 50 9.10 -29.76 1.80
C PRO A 50 9.88 -28.48 2.12
N GLY A 51 11.00 -28.58 2.85
CA GLY A 51 11.91 -27.45 3.07
C GLY A 51 12.85 -27.15 1.90
N GLU A 52 12.89 -28.00 0.88
CA GLU A 52 13.73 -27.85 -0.31
C GLU A 52 12.92 -27.31 -1.49
N ILE A 53 13.27 -26.11 -1.93
CA ILE A 53 12.70 -25.48 -3.13
C ILE A 53 13.32 -26.15 -4.36
N THR A 54 12.49 -26.74 -5.21
CA THR A 54 12.90 -27.42 -6.45
C THR A 54 12.74 -26.54 -7.69
N GLY A 55 11.93 -25.49 -7.62
CA GLY A 55 11.76 -24.55 -8.72
C GLY A 55 10.94 -23.32 -8.34
N ILE A 56 11.19 -22.22 -9.06
CA ILE A 56 10.40 -20.98 -9.02
C ILE A 56 9.99 -20.69 -10.46
N ILE A 57 8.70 -20.51 -10.72
CA ILE A 57 8.15 -20.27 -12.06
C ILE A 57 7.68 -18.81 -12.21
N ASP A 58 6.97 -18.52 -13.30
CA ASP A 58 6.29 -17.23 -13.57
C ASP A 58 7.18 -15.97 -13.65
N TRP A 59 8.39 -16.13 -14.17
CA TRP A 59 9.35 -15.04 -14.35
C TRP A 59 8.99 -14.01 -15.44
N GLN A 60 7.87 -14.16 -16.15
CA GLN A 60 7.54 -13.37 -17.35
C GLN A 60 7.25 -11.88 -17.06
N SER A 61 6.88 -11.55 -15.83
CA SER A 61 6.61 -10.17 -15.37
C SER A 61 7.79 -9.56 -14.58
N CYS A 62 8.95 -10.22 -14.56
CA CYS A 62 10.12 -9.71 -13.87
C CYS A 62 10.75 -8.54 -14.64
N HIS A 63 11.26 -7.56 -13.90
CA HIS A 63 11.95 -6.41 -14.47
C HIS A 63 13.20 -6.10 -13.65
N ILE A 64 14.13 -5.36 -14.28
CA ILE A 64 15.32 -4.86 -13.61
C ILE A 64 15.03 -3.45 -13.11
N SER A 65 15.11 -3.22 -11.80
CA SER A 65 15.04 -1.87 -11.22
C SER A 65 15.91 -1.78 -9.96
N PRO A 66 16.12 -0.59 -9.38
CA PRO A 66 16.81 -0.46 -8.10
C PRO A 66 16.22 -1.39 -7.02
N LEU A 67 17.05 -1.99 -6.16
CA LEU A 67 16.59 -2.91 -5.11
C LEU A 67 15.43 -2.33 -4.29
N PHE A 68 15.47 -1.03 -3.97
CA PHE A 68 14.43 -0.38 -3.17
C PHE A 68 13.03 -0.36 -3.82
N ASN A 69 12.94 -0.50 -5.14
CA ASN A 69 11.66 -0.56 -5.84
C ASN A 69 10.92 -1.89 -5.64
N HIS A 70 11.64 -2.95 -5.27
CA HIS A 70 11.08 -4.29 -5.15
C HIS A 70 10.51 -4.54 -3.76
N ASN A 71 9.42 -5.32 -3.69
CA ASN A 71 8.83 -5.74 -2.41
C ASN A 71 9.77 -6.73 -1.70
N PRO A 72 10.33 -6.40 -0.51
CA PRO A 72 11.24 -7.27 0.21
C PRO A 72 10.52 -8.48 0.84
N ASP A 73 9.19 -8.43 0.89
CA ASP A 73 8.36 -9.43 1.56
C ASP A 73 7.66 -10.35 0.56
N PRO A 74 7.87 -11.67 0.68
CA PRO A 74 7.09 -12.65 -0.06
C PRO A 74 5.61 -12.61 0.34
N ALA A 75 4.72 -12.86 -0.62
CA ALA A 75 3.27 -12.78 -0.40
C ALA A 75 2.76 -13.81 0.61
N PHE A 76 3.40 -14.98 0.70
CA PHE A 76 3.04 -16.06 1.63
C PHE A 76 3.32 -15.75 3.11
N LEU A 77 3.90 -14.60 3.45
CA LEU A 77 3.98 -14.15 4.85
C LEU A 77 2.64 -13.64 5.38
N ASP A 78 1.74 -13.22 4.49
CA ASP A 78 0.38 -12.76 4.80
C ASP A 78 0.32 -11.74 5.95
N TRP A 79 1.26 -10.78 5.92
CA TRP A 79 1.37 -9.72 6.92
C TRP A 79 0.70 -8.45 6.40
N ASP A 80 -0.36 -8.03 7.07
CA ASP A 80 -1.11 -6.79 6.82
C ASP A 80 -0.89 -5.73 7.92
N GLY A 81 -0.18 -6.08 8.99
CA GLY A 81 0.08 -5.20 10.12
C GLY A 81 1.18 -4.15 9.89
N LEU A 82 1.44 -3.34 10.91
CA LEU A 82 2.50 -2.33 10.89
C LEU A 82 3.90 -2.95 10.96
N GLU A 83 4.91 -2.27 10.40
CA GLU A 83 6.30 -2.66 10.60
C GLU A 83 6.64 -2.70 12.10
N PRO A 84 7.26 -3.79 12.61
CA PRO A 84 7.55 -3.90 14.02
C PRO A 84 8.56 -2.83 14.45
N GLU A 85 8.30 -2.21 15.61
CA GLU A 85 9.19 -1.20 16.19
C GLU A 85 10.54 -1.77 16.61
N THR A 86 10.53 -3.02 17.06
CA THR A 86 11.71 -3.77 17.48
C THR A 86 11.72 -5.13 16.79
N LEU A 87 12.88 -5.77 16.77
CA LEU A 87 12.96 -7.16 16.36
C LEU A 87 12.67 -8.11 17.52
N ASP A 88 12.22 -7.68 18.69
CA ASP A 88 11.93 -8.64 19.76
C ASP A 88 10.65 -9.44 19.45
N LEU A 89 10.67 -10.74 19.75
CA LEU A 89 9.50 -11.58 19.53
C LEU A 89 8.37 -11.12 20.46
N ALA A 90 7.16 -11.05 19.94
CA ALA A 90 5.97 -10.74 20.73
C ALA A 90 5.80 -11.78 21.84
N PRO A 91 5.36 -11.38 23.05
CA PRO A 91 5.10 -12.33 24.12
C PRO A 91 3.93 -13.24 23.76
N ARG A 92 3.91 -14.43 24.34
CA ARG A 92 2.77 -15.36 24.16
C ARG A 92 1.48 -14.71 24.68
N PRO A 93 0.36 -14.81 23.94
CA PRO A 93 -0.91 -14.25 24.39
C PRO A 93 -1.39 -14.98 25.64
N ASP A 94 -2.05 -14.25 26.54
CA ASP A 94 -2.84 -14.88 27.59
C ASP A 94 -4.14 -15.41 26.97
N LEU A 95 -4.36 -16.72 27.11
CA LEU A 95 -5.52 -17.41 26.59
C LEU A 95 -6.59 -17.66 27.67
N SER A 96 -6.36 -17.18 28.89
CA SER A 96 -7.29 -17.36 30.01
C SER A 96 -8.59 -16.58 29.75
N GLY A 97 -9.73 -17.21 30.03
CA GLY A 97 -11.05 -16.59 29.86
C GLY A 97 -11.56 -16.47 28.40
N LEU A 98 -10.74 -16.72 27.39
CA LEU A 98 -11.14 -16.66 25.98
C LEU A 98 -11.97 -17.88 25.55
N SER A 99 -12.93 -17.65 24.65
CA SER A 99 -13.66 -18.69 23.90
C SER A 99 -12.74 -19.48 22.96
N PRO A 100 -13.13 -20.67 22.47
CA PRO A 100 -12.34 -21.42 21.50
C PRO A 100 -11.96 -20.61 20.26
N GLU A 101 -12.88 -19.80 19.75
CA GLU A 101 -12.70 -18.96 18.56
C GLU A 101 -11.68 -17.84 18.83
N GLU A 102 -11.84 -17.11 19.93
CA GLU A 102 -10.90 -16.05 20.34
C GLU A 102 -9.50 -16.60 20.61
N ARG A 103 -9.39 -17.81 21.18
CA ARG A 103 -8.09 -18.47 21.37
C ARG A 103 -7.42 -18.79 20.03
N SER A 104 -8.18 -19.30 19.07
CA SER A 104 -7.65 -19.61 17.75
C SER A 104 -7.14 -18.34 17.06
N ALA A 105 -7.92 -17.26 17.09
CA ALA A 105 -7.54 -15.97 16.55
C ALA A 105 -6.27 -15.41 17.22
N ALA A 106 -6.23 -15.38 18.56
CA ALA A 106 -5.07 -14.87 19.30
C ALA A 106 -3.79 -15.67 19.03
N VAL A 107 -3.89 -17.00 18.91
CA VAL A 107 -2.74 -17.85 18.55
C VAL A 107 -2.31 -17.64 17.11
N GLN A 108 -3.25 -17.46 16.19
CA GLN A 108 -2.96 -17.17 14.78
C GLN A 108 -2.24 -15.83 14.64
N GLU A 109 -2.78 -14.75 15.22
CA GLU A 109 -2.18 -13.42 15.22
C GLU A 109 -0.76 -13.44 15.81
N TYR A 110 -0.59 -14.06 17.00
CA TYR A 110 0.71 -14.25 17.62
C TYR A 110 1.71 -14.99 16.72
N SER A 111 1.23 -15.99 15.97
CA SER A 111 2.08 -16.81 15.09
C SER A 111 2.51 -16.01 13.87
N ILE A 112 1.57 -15.34 13.19
CA ILE A 112 1.83 -14.51 12.01
C ILE A 112 2.81 -13.39 12.37
N GLN A 113 2.54 -12.65 13.46
CA GLN A 113 3.41 -11.56 13.91
C GLN A 113 4.83 -12.03 14.20
N ASN A 114 5.00 -13.15 14.91
CA ASN A 114 6.33 -13.67 15.23
C ASN A 114 7.06 -14.28 14.03
N VAL A 115 6.34 -14.85 13.06
CA VAL A 115 6.92 -15.28 11.78
C VAL A 115 7.45 -14.06 11.01
N PHE A 116 6.69 -12.97 10.95
CA PHE A 116 7.12 -11.74 10.30
C PHE A 116 8.34 -11.09 11.00
N ILE A 117 8.34 -11.03 12.33
CA ILE A 117 9.50 -10.55 13.10
C ILE A 117 10.73 -11.46 12.87
N ALA A 118 10.54 -12.77 12.84
CA ALA A 118 11.61 -13.71 12.55
C ALA A 118 12.15 -13.53 11.11
N TRP A 119 11.27 -13.24 10.15
CA TRP A 119 11.65 -12.89 8.78
C TRP A 119 12.52 -11.63 8.74
N ARG A 120 12.10 -10.56 9.42
CA ARG A 120 12.89 -9.32 9.58
C ARG A 120 14.27 -9.59 10.19
N LYS A 121 14.35 -10.40 11.26
CA LYS A 121 15.64 -10.82 11.84
C LYS A 121 16.53 -11.56 10.86
N LEU A 122 15.96 -12.53 10.15
CA LEU A 122 16.70 -13.34 9.19
C LEU A 122 17.23 -12.46 8.05
N MET A 123 16.38 -11.57 7.53
CA MET A 123 16.73 -10.58 6.52
C MET A 123 17.86 -9.68 7.02
N HIS A 124 17.75 -9.09 8.21
CA HIS A 124 18.82 -8.26 8.80
C HIS A 124 20.15 -9.03 8.91
N ALA A 125 20.11 -10.30 9.33
CA ALA A 125 21.31 -11.10 9.55
C ALA A 125 21.93 -11.70 8.26
N LYS A 126 21.12 -11.99 7.23
CA LYS A 126 21.55 -12.74 6.04
C LYS A 126 21.52 -11.93 4.75
N ASN A 127 20.70 -10.89 4.69
CA ASN A 127 20.55 -10.02 3.54
C ASN A 127 20.43 -8.54 3.99
N PRO A 128 21.51 -7.98 4.57
CA PRO A 128 21.48 -6.64 5.16
C PRO A 128 21.13 -5.54 4.14
N ASP A 129 21.47 -5.72 2.86
CA ASP A 129 21.07 -4.79 1.79
C ASP A 129 19.54 -4.72 1.64
N LEU A 130 18.85 -5.87 1.71
CA LEU A 130 17.39 -5.91 1.66
C LEU A 130 16.77 -5.32 2.92
N TYR A 131 17.41 -5.51 4.09
CA TYR A 131 16.93 -4.87 5.32
C TYR A 131 17.06 -3.34 5.26
N ARG A 132 18.11 -2.79 4.63
CA ARG A 132 18.18 -1.34 4.36
C ARG A 132 17.05 -0.83 3.48
N VAL A 133 16.52 -1.67 2.58
CA VAL A 133 15.31 -1.32 1.83
C VAL A 133 14.12 -1.19 2.77
N VAL A 134 13.95 -2.11 3.72
CA VAL A 134 12.90 -1.99 4.76
C VAL A 134 13.05 -0.68 5.54
N GLU A 135 14.27 -0.30 5.92
CA GLU A 135 14.53 0.97 6.60
C GLU A 135 14.19 2.18 5.71
N PHE A 136 14.65 2.18 4.45
CA PHE A 136 14.35 3.25 3.50
C PHE A 136 12.84 3.39 3.23
N ARG A 137 12.11 2.28 3.22
CA ARG A 137 10.65 2.25 3.03
C ARG A 137 9.87 2.99 4.11
N ARG A 138 10.47 3.22 5.29
CA ARG A 138 9.87 3.99 6.39
C ARG A 138 10.01 5.51 6.22
N THR A 139 10.71 5.97 5.18
CA THR A 139 10.98 7.40 4.96
C THR A 139 9.91 8.05 4.11
N ALA A 140 9.69 9.36 4.30
CA ALA A 140 8.82 10.17 3.43
C ALA A 140 9.27 10.13 1.97
N ALA A 141 10.59 10.01 1.71
CA ALA A 141 11.14 9.89 0.38
C ALA A 141 10.61 8.65 -0.37
N TYR A 142 10.66 7.48 0.29
CA TYR A 142 10.08 6.27 -0.27
C TYR A 142 8.55 6.40 -0.41
N GLY A 143 7.86 6.95 0.59
CA GLY A 143 6.42 7.18 0.54
C GLY A 143 6.00 7.98 -0.71
N LEU A 144 6.73 9.05 -1.04
CA LEU A 144 6.49 9.84 -2.26
C LEU A 144 6.78 9.05 -3.54
N ILE A 145 7.87 8.28 -3.58
CA ILE A 145 8.18 7.41 -4.74
C ILE A 145 7.07 6.37 -4.93
N PHE A 146 6.63 5.72 -3.85
CA PHE A 146 5.57 4.74 -3.85
C PHE A 146 4.24 5.32 -4.34
N LEU A 147 3.81 6.44 -3.76
CA LEU A 147 2.58 7.12 -4.15
C LEU A 147 2.65 7.64 -5.59
N ALA A 148 3.81 8.12 -6.05
CA ALA A 148 3.99 8.55 -7.43
C ALA A 148 3.85 7.39 -8.43
N HIS A 149 4.44 6.23 -8.13
CA HIS A 149 4.32 5.04 -8.98
C HIS A 149 2.90 4.48 -9.03
N ARG A 150 2.10 4.72 -7.99
CA ARG A 150 0.72 4.25 -7.87
C ARG A 150 -0.31 5.39 -7.92
N MET A 151 0.05 6.52 -8.52
CA MET A 151 -0.80 7.72 -8.56
C MET A 151 -2.12 7.49 -9.32
N PHE A 152 -2.14 6.55 -10.28
CA PHE A 152 -3.36 6.17 -10.98
C PHE A 152 -4.27 5.22 -10.17
N GLU A 153 -3.71 4.56 -9.15
CA GLU A 153 -4.43 3.64 -8.27
C GLU A 153 -4.99 4.39 -7.04
N TYR A 154 -4.14 5.16 -6.35
CA TYR A 154 -4.50 5.88 -5.12
C TYR A 154 -4.95 7.32 -5.35
N GLY A 155 -4.84 7.84 -6.58
CA GLY A 155 -5.02 9.25 -6.86
C GLY A 155 -3.85 10.11 -6.38
N GLU A 156 -4.03 11.43 -6.44
CA GLU A 156 -2.95 12.40 -6.15
C GLU A 156 -2.98 12.97 -4.73
N ALA A 157 -4.11 12.86 -4.01
CA ALA A 157 -4.33 13.58 -2.76
C ALA A 157 -3.27 13.23 -1.69
N HIS A 158 -3.01 11.94 -1.47
CA HIS A 158 -1.99 11.49 -0.53
C HIS A 158 -0.58 11.92 -0.94
N PHE A 159 -0.26 11.89 -2.25
CA PHE A 159 1.04 12.35 -2.75
C PHE A 159 1.23 13.84 -2.47
N GLN A 160 0.23 14.66 -2.80
CA GLN A 160 0.28 16.11 -2.58
C GLN A 160 0.39 16.44 -1.09
N SER A 161 -0.37 15.74 -0.24
CA SER A 161 -0.33 15.92 1.21
C SER A 161 1.04 15.57 1.80
N LEU A 162 1.61 14.43 1.42
CA LEU A 162 2.96 14.04 1.86
C LEU A 162 4.04 14.97 1.32
N LEU A 163 3.85 15.53 0.12
CA LEU A 163 4.76 16.51 -0.47
C LEU A 163 4.75 17.83 0.30
N VAL A 164 3.59 18.27 0.77
CA VAL A 164 3.50 19.44 1.66
C VAL A 164 4.29 19.18 2.94
N ASP A 165 4.15 18.01 3.55
CA ASP A 165 4.88 17.66 4.78
C ASP A 165 6.39 17.52 4.57
N LEU A 166 6.81 17.13 3.36
CA LEU A 166 8.23 17.06 3.00
C LEU A 166 8.92 18.41 3.13
N LYS A 167 8.21 19.54 2.99
CA LYS A 167 8.78 20.88 3.11
C LYS A 167 9.59 21.07 4.39
N ASP A 168 9.09 20.53 5.51
CA ASP A 168 9.71 20.68 6.82
C ASP A 168 10.94 19.78 7.03
N THR A 169 11.06 18.71 6.24
CA THR A 169 12.15 17.71 6.33
C THR A 169 12.99 17.65 5.05
N TRP A 170 12.84 18.62 4.14
CA TRP A 170 13.49 18.64 2.84
C TRP A 170 15.03 18.52 2.94
N THR A 171 15.61 19.22 3.91
CA THR A 171 17.07 19.22 4.15
C THR A 171 17.60 17.92 4.73
N ASP A 172 16.72 17.04 5.23
CA ASP A 172 17.10 15.74 5.79
C ASP A 172 17.30 14.68 4.68
N LEU A 173 16.83 14.96 3.47
CA LEU A 173 17.01 14.07 2.33
C LEU A 173 18.50 13.98 1.96
N PRO A 174 19.07 12.76 1.84
CA PRO A 174 20.51 12.57 1.64
C PRO A 174 21.02 13.07 0.28
N ALA A 175 20.12 13.32 -0.67
CA ALA A 175 20.45 13.88 -1.98
C ALA A 175 20.31 15.42 -2.04
N VAL A 176 19.74 16.05 -1.00
CA VAL A 176 19.60 17.50 -0.91
C VAL A 176 20.85 18.07 -0.27
N THR A 177 21.47 19.03 -0.96
CA THR A 177 22.57 19.81 -0.38
C THR A 177 22.02 21.07 0.28
N GLY A 178 22.75 21.66 1.23
CA GLY A 178 22.28 22.85 1.98
C GLY A 178 21.88 24.05 1.11
N ASP A 179 22.35 24.11 -0.15
CA ASP A 179 22.04 25.17 -1.10
C ASP A 179 20.86 24.83 -2.03
N THR A 180 20.25 23.64 -1.91
CA THR A 180 19.13 23.20 -2.76
C THR A 180 17.80 23.57 -2.10
N PRO A 181 17.12 24.66 -2.52
CA PRO A 181 15.86 25.05 -1.92
C PRO A 181 14.75 24.04 -2.25
N PHE A 182 13.75 23.97 -1.37
CA PHE A 182 12.51 23.27 -1.68
C PHE A 182 11.83 23.97 -2.87
N PRO A 183 11.42 23.24 -3.93
CA PRO A 183 11.05 23.86 -5.20
C PRO A 183 9.62 24.44 -5.24
N PHE A 184 8.82 24.23 -4.19
CA PHE A 184 7.42 24.67 -4.16
C PHE A 184 7.17 25.73 -3.10
N ASP A 185 6.32 26.69 -3.42
CA ASP A 185 5.81 27.69 -2.48
C ASP A 185 4.29 27.53 -2.39
N PHE A 186 3.82 26.81 -1.37
CA PHE A 186 2.40 26.58 -1.13
C PHE A 186 1.83 27.71 -0.28
N SER A 187 0.72 28.30 -0.74
CA SER A 187 -0.08 29.20 0.10
C SER A 187 -0.80 28.44 1.21
N GLU A 188 -1.16 29.12 2.31
CA GLU A 188 -1.94 28.49 3.41
C GLU A 188 -3.25 27.87 2.91
N ALA A 189 -3.94 28.55 1.98
CA ALA A 189 -5.17 28.05 1.37
C ALA A 189 -4.94 26.81 0.50
N GLU A 190 -3.79 26.70 -0.17
CA GLU A 190 -3.45 25.49 -0.92
C GLU A 190 -3.11 24.33 0.00
N ILE A 191 -2.40 24.58 1.10
CA ILE A 191 -2.11 23.57 2.11
C ILE A 191 -3.42 23.05 2.69
N GLU A 192 -4.33 23.93 3.11
CA GLU A 192 -5.63 23.55 3.66
C GLU A 192 -6.45 22.70 2.67
N ARG A 193 -6.52 23.12 1.40
CA ARG A 193 -7.19 22.34 0.35
C ARG A 193 -6.54 20.97 0.15
N ILE A 194 -5.21 20.89 0.05
CA ILE A 194 -4.49 19.62 -0.15
C ILE A 194 -4.74 18.66 1.03
N LYS A 195 -4.74 19.19 2.26
CA LYS A 195 -5.01 18.39 3.47
C LYS A 195 -6.45 17.90 3.49
N LEU A 196 -7.42 18.76 3.19
CA LEU A 196 -8.82 18.38 3.08
C LEU A 196 -9.06 17.32 2.00
N ASP A 197 -8.44 17.46 0.82
CA ASP A 197 -8.53 16.47 -0.26
C ASP A 197 -7.95 15.11 0.18
N SER A 198 -6.86 15.12 0.94
CA SER A 198 -6.25 13.90 1.49
C SER A 198 -7.15 13.24 2.54
N ASP A 199 -7.75 14.02 3.44
CA ASP A 199 -8.68 13.51 4.46
C ASP A 199 -9.92 12.89 3.80
N GLY A 200 -10.45 13.53 2.76
CA GLY A 200 -11.54 12.98 1.95
C GLY A 200 -11.17 11.67 1.26
N ALA A 201 -9.94 11.53 0.75
CA ALA A 201 -9.46 10.29 0.16
C ALA A 201 -9.30 9.15 1.19
N VAL A 202 -8.85 9.46 2.43
CA VAL A 202 -8.82 8.49 3.54
C VAL A 202 -10.24 8.03 3.87
N ALA A 203 -11.15 8.97 4.12
CA ALA A 203 -12.55 8.66 4.46
C ALA A 203 -13.24 7.82 3.36
N GLY A 204 -12.99 8.12 2.09
CA GLY A 204 -13.49 7.32 0.96
C GLY A 204 -12.96 5.88 0.97
N THR A 205 -11.70 5.68 1.33
CA THR A 205 -11.07 4.34 1.43
C THR A 205 -11.65 3.53 2.59
N GLU A 206 -11.85 4.18 3.75
CA GLU A 206 -12.50 3.57 4.92
C GLU A 206 -13.93 3.14 4.58
N LEU A 207 -14.70 4.01 3.93
CA LEU A 207 -16.05 3.68 3.49
C LEU A 207 -16.10 2.49 2.53
N VAL A 208 -15.20 2.42 1.55
CA VAL A 208 -15.11 1.26 0.62
C VAL A 208 -14.75 -0.02 1.38
N THR A 209 -13.92 0.08 2.41
CA THR A 209 -13.55 -1.07 3.27
C THR A 209 -14.76 -1.58 4.04
N GLU A 210 -15.51 -0.70 4.70
CA GLU A 210 -16.76 -1.06 5.40
C GLU A 210 -17.79 -1.70 4.46
N VAL A 211 -17.89 -1.17 3.24
CA VAL A 211 -18.75 -1.71 2.19
C VAL A 211 -18.33 -3.11 1.79
N LYS A 212 -17.02 -3.32 1.56
CA LYS A 212 -16.46 -4.63 1.23
C LYS A 212 -16.76 -5.64 2.33
N GLU A 213 -16.57 -5.25 3.59
CA GLU A 213 -16.90 -6.10 4.75
C GLU A 213 -18.39 -6.43 4.82
N LYS A 214 -19.27 -5.43 4.62
CA LYS A 214 -20.73 -5.63 4.62
C LYS A 214 -21.19 -6.56 3.50
N MET A 215 -20.58 -6.44 2.32
CA MET A 215 -20.91 -7.29 1.17
C MET A 215 -20.35 -8.71 1.30
N GLY A 216 -19.25 -8.88 2.05
CA GLY A 216 -18.59 -10.17 2.23
C GLY A 216 -18.31 -10.85 0.90
N ASP A 217 -18.76 -12.10 0.76
CA ASP A 217 -18.55 -12.90 -0.45
C ASP A 217 -19.21 -12.33 -1.71
N LEU A 218 -20.12 -11.35 -1.59
CA LEU A 218 -20.76 -10.69 -2.74
C LEU A 218 -19.92 -9.53 -3.29
N TRP A 219 -18.86 -9.12 -2.59
CA TRP A 219 -17.92 -8.14 -3.12
C TRP A 219 -17.22 -8.69 -4.37
N PRO A 220 -17.33 -8.02 -5.53
CA PRO A 220 -16.71 -8.49 -6.77
C PRO A 220 -15.21 -8.19 -6.75
N ASP A 221 -14.45 -8.98 -6.00
CA ASP A 221 -13.00 -8.79 -5.91
C ASP A 221 -12.36 -8.89 -7.29
N LYS A 222 -11.55 -7.89 -7.64
CA LYS A 222 -10.96 -7.71 -8.99
C LYS A 222 -12.00 -7.71 -10.13
N GLY A 223 -13.25 -7.34 -9.84
CA GLY A 223 -14.35 -7.30 -10.82
C GLY A 223 -14.89 -8.68 -11.20
N PHE A 224 -14.60 -9.73 -10.42
CA PHE A 224 -15.06 -11.09 -10.68
C PHE A 224 -16.14 -11.53 -9.68
N ILE A 225 -17.18 -12.19 -10.18
CA ILE A 225 -18.19 -12.88 -9.37
C ILE A 225 -18.70 -14.12 -10.11
N GLU A 226 -19.05 -15.16 -9.37
CA GLU A 226 -19.68 -16.36 -9.94
C GLU A 226 -20.99 -16.02 -10.64
N HIS A 227 -21.28 -16.69 -11.76
CA HIS A 227 -22.44 -16.39 -12.59
C HIS A 227 -23.76 -16.52 -11.81
N GLU A 228 -23.86 -17.52 -10.96
CA GLU A 228 -25.00 -17.82 -10.10
C GLU A 228 -25.29 -16.70 -9.10
N ARG A 229 -24.26 -15.95 -8.71
CA ARG A 229 -24.30 -14.89 -7.69
C ARG A 229 -24.34 -13.50 -8.30
N TYR A 230 -24.29 -13.39 -9.62
CA TYR A 230 -24.23 -12.12 -10.35
C TYR A 230 -25.40 -11.18 -10.00
N ASN A 231 -26.63 -11.68 -9.99
CA ASN A 231 -27.81 -10.86 -9.71
C ASN A 231 -27.82 -10.39 -8.25
N ASP A 232 -27.42 -11.24 -7.32
CA ASP A 232 -27.36 -10.90 -5.89
C ASP A 232 -26.26 -9.87 -5.61
N CYS A 233 -25.09 -10.03 -6.25
CA CYS A 233 -24.00 -9.07 -6.22
C CYS A 233 -24.45 -7.71 -6.77
N LYS A 234 -25.12 -7.70 -7.93
CA LYS A 234 -25.65 -6.46 -8.52
C LYS A 234 -26.64 -5.75 -7.61
N ALA A 235 -27.59 -6.49 -7.01
CA ALA A 235 -28.56 -5.92 -6.08
C ALA A 235 -27.89 -5.34 -4.82
N ALA A 236 -26.88 -6.02 -4.28
CA ALA A 236 -26.11 -5.54 -3.13
C ALA A 236 -25.31 -4.27 -3.47
N LEU A 237 -24.71 -4.19 -4.67
CA LEU A 237 -24.01 -3.01 -5.15
C LEU A 237 -24.94 -1.80 -5.31
N ASP A 238 -26.16 -2.01 -5.79
CA ASP A 238 -27.17 -0.95 -5.90
C ASP A 238 -27.63 -0.44 -4.52
N GLU A 239 -27.80 -1.33 -3.53
CA GLU A 239 -28.12 -0.93 -2.14
C GLU A 239 -26.99 -0.09 -1.53
N VAL A 240 -25.76 -0.59 -1.64
CA VAL A 240 -24.55 0.10 -1.16
C VAL A 240 -24.40 1.46 -1.82
N LYS A 241 -24.61 1.55 -3.14
CA LYS A 241 -24.58 2.83 -3.87
C LYS A 241 -25.52 3.84 -3.23
N GLY A 242 -26.76 3.42 -2.93
CA GLY A 242 -27.75 4.27 -2.25
C GLY A 242 -27.24 4.80 -0.91
N LEU A 243 -26.69 3.91 -0.07
CA LEU A 243 -26.16 4.27 1.25
C LEU A 243 -24.97 5.24 1.17
N ILE A 244 -24.04 5.02 0.25
CA ILE A 244 -22.89 5.91 0.05
C ILE A 244 -23.36 7.29 -0.40
N LEU A 245 -24.30 7.35 -1.35
CA LEU A 245 -24.84 8.63 -1.82
C LEU A 245 -25.58 9.38 -0.72
N GLU A 246 -26.32 8.69 0.15
CA GLU A 246 -27.01 9.32 1.29
C GLU A 246 -26.04 9.84 2.36
N GLN A 247 -24.87 9.22 2.51
CA GLN A 247 -23.88 9.61 3.51
C GLN A 247 -22.92 10.70 3.02
N LEU A 248 -22.50 10.64 1.75
CA LEU A 248 -21.42 11.49 1.22
C LEU A 248 -21.90 12.66 0.37
N ALA A 249 -23.08 12.60 -0.25
CA ALA A 249 -23.55 13.69 -1.09
C ALA A 249 -24.39 14.66 -0.26
N GLU A 250 -23.89 15.88 -0.05
CA GLU A 250 -24.64 16.95 0.60
C GLU A 250 -25.50 17.73 -0.40
N THR A 251 -25.16 17.61 -1.69
CA THR A 251 -25.83 18.31 -2.80
C THR A 251 -26.25 17.37 -3.93
N ASP A 252 -27.25 17.79 -4.72
CA ASP A 252 -27.66 17.07 -5.93
C ASP A 252 -26.53 17.00 -6.97
N GLU A 253 -25.61 17.97 -6.96
CA GLU A 253 -24.47 18.05 -7.86
C GLU A 253 -23.41 17.00 -7.50
N GLU A 254 -23.06 16.87 -6.21
CA GLU A 254 -22.19 15.80 -5.71
C GLU A 254 -22.81 14.43 -5.93
N LYS A 255 -24.11 14.29 -5.69
CA LYS A 255 -24.82 13.04 -5.94
C LYS A 255 -24.70 12.62 -7.41
N ALA A 256 -24.93 13.54 -8.33
CA ALA A 256 -24.77 13.28 -9.76
C ALA A 256 -23.31 12.96 -10.14
N GLU A 257 -22.33 13.55 -9.46
CA GLU A 257 -20.91 13.26 -9.66
C GLU A 257 -20.54 11.84 -9.19
N TYR A 258 -20.92 11.45 -7.98
CA TYR A 258 -20.74 10.09 -7.48
C TYR A 258 -21.44 9.06 -8.36
N GLU A 259 -22.67 9.33 -8.80
CA GLU A 259 -23.39 8.44 -9.72
C GLU A 259 -22.68 8.27 -11.06
N ARG A 260 -22.06 9.34 -11.58
CA ARG A 260 -21.34 9.34 -12.85
C ARG A 260 -20.05 8.51 -12.80
N TYR A 261 -19.36 8.52 -11.66
CA TYR A 261 -18.10 7.80 -11.46
C TYR A 261 -18.27 6.48 -10.72
N TRP A 262 -19.52 6.05 -10.48
CA TRP A 262 -19.80 4.79 -9.83
C TRP A 262 -19.20 3.62 -10.63
N PRO A 263 -18.31 2.81 -10.03
CA PRO A 263 -17.49 1.85 -10.79
C PRO A 263 -18.25 0.58 -11.20
N PHE A 264 -19.47 0.37 -10.70
CA PHE A 264 -20.25 -0.84 -10.92
C PHE A 264 -21.54 -0.55 -11.70
N GLY A 265 -21.78 -1.26 -12.82
CA GLY A 265 -22.89 -0.99 -13.75
C GLY A 265 -23.99 -2.04 -13.80
#